data_AF-A0A2K0TFI6-F1
#
_entry.id   AF-A0A2K0TFI6-F1
#
_cell.length_a   1.000
_cell.length_b   1.000
_cell.length_c   1.000
_cell.angle_alpha   90.00
_cell.angle_beta   90.00
_cell.angle_gamma   90.00
#
_symmetry.space_group_name_H-M   'P 1'
#
loop_
_entity.id
_entity.type
_entity.pdbx_description
1 polymer ?
#
loop_
_entity_poly.entity_id
_entity_poly.type
_entity_poly.pdbx_seq_one_letter_code
_entity_poly.pdbx_strand_id
1 'polypeptide(L)'
;MDQLDAQAIESSSGSEKGQSNSRKNGSSRGRRPSIILPPRDERDQPDAKRRRKEKKKAARRAKREDADVDGDSTSSNVKTGAETALAKTNGPLVDFEGLSRPSFGTQERRKETPEGAALRLERMKGAVRTLLECVGEDPNREGLLATPQRYAKAMLDFTKGYQEDISDIVNGAIFQEGHNEMVIVKDIDVYSLCEHHLVPFMGKMHIGYIPNNAVIGISKLPRIAEMFARRLQIQERLTKDVANAIFEVLAPQGVGVVMESSHLCTVMRGVQKTGSTTITSCVLGCFERREKTRNEFLSLIGVNRR
;
A
#
# COMPACT_ATOMS: atom_id res chain seq x y z
N MET A 1 -38.33 51.23 -39.84
CA MET A 1 -38.48 51.66 -38.44
C MET A 1 -37.58 50.80 -37.57
N ASP A 2 -36.28 51.02 -37.43
CA ASP A 2 -35.25 51.90 -38.03
C ASP A 2 -33.92 51.28 -37.57
N GLN A 3 -32.99 50.97 -38.49
CA GLN A 3 -31.72 51.67 -38.77
C GLN A 3 -30.71 51.66 -37.59
N LEU A 4 -29.54 51.00 -37.73
CA LEU A 4 -28.20 51.53 -38.10
C LEU A 4 -27.56 52.34 -36.92
N ASP A 5 -26.30 52.26 -36.49
CA ASP A 5 -24.94 52.15 -37.07
C ASP A 5 -23.98 51.59 -35.96
N ALA A 6 -22.90 50.84 -36.15
CA ALA A 6 -21.70 50.92 -37.00
C ALA A 6 -20.58 51.89 -36.50
N GLN A 7 -19.36 51.32 -36.42
CA GLN A 7 -17.99 51.95 -36.46
C GLN A 7 -17.43 52.63 -35.19
N ALA A 8 -16.12 52.72 -34.91
CA ALA A 8 -14.87 52.10 -35.38
C ALA A 8 -13.65 52.71 -34.60
N ILE A 9 -12.56 51.94 -34.45
CA ILE A 9 -11.12 52.29 -34.68
C ILE A 9 -10.29 53.17 -33.68
N GLU A 10 -8.97 52.85 -33.66
CA GLU A 10 -7.74 53.50 -33.13
C GLU A 10 -7.32 53.16 -31.67
N SER A 11 -6.21 52.49 -31.35
CA SER A 11 -4.79 52.40 -31.79
C SER A 11 -3.85 53.50 -31.28
N SER A 12 -2.90 53.13 -30.40
CA SER A 12 -1.52 53.68 -30.24
C SER A 12 -0.93 53.11 -28.93
N SER A 13 0.09 52.24 -28.97
CA SER A 13 1.53 52.50 -29.12
C SER A 13 2.13 53.35 -27.99
N GLY A 14 2.98 52.73 -27.16
CA GLY A 14 3.75 53.39 -26.12
C GLY A 14 4.80 52.47 -25.52
N SER A 15 5.92 52.33 -26.23
CA SER A 15 7.19 51.74 -25.81
C SER A 15 7.91 52.60 -24.76
N GLU A 16 8.65 51.99 -23.83
CA GLU A 16 10.06 52.37 -23.53
C GLU A 16 10.78 51.41 -22.55
N LYS A 17 11.98 50.99 -22.99
CA LYS A 17 13.29 50.83 -22.30
C LYS A 17 13.27 50.30 -20.85
N GLY A 18 13.92 49.19 -20.48
CA GLY A 18 15.28 48.78 -20.84
C GLY A 18 16.22 49.07 -19.67
N GLN A 19 16.68 48.03 -18.95
CA GLN A 19 17.98 48.06 -18.27
C GLN A 19 18.46 46.65 -17.93
N SER A 20 19.58 46.31 -18.55
CA SER A 20 20.48 45.20 -18.25
C SER A 20 21.14 45.40 -16.89
N ASN A 21 21.34 44.33 -16.12
CA ASN A 21 22.61 44.19 -15.41
C ASN A 21 23.02 42.74 -15.17
N SER A 22 24.32 42.52 -15.37
CA SER A 22 24.97 41.23 -15.50
C SER A 22 25.64 40.76 -14.19
N ARG A 23 25.77 39.44 -14.08
CA ARG A 23 26.80 38.66 -13.35
C ARG A 23 26.76 38.63 -11.81
N LYS A 24 26.52 37.42 -11.29
CA LYS A 24 27.42 36.69 -10.37
C LYS A 24 27.01 35.20 -10.34
N ASN A 25 27.69 34.37 -11.13
CA ASN A 25 27.59 32.91 -11.03
C ASN A 25 28.49 32.43 -9.90
N GLY A 26 27.89 32.15 -8.74
CA GLY A 26 28.52 31.46 -7.61
C GLY A 26 28.10 30.00 -7.60
N SER A 27 29.08 29.10 -7.71
CA SER A 27 28.92 27.66 -7.60
C SER A 27 28.28 27.28 -6.26
N SER A 28 27.23 26.47 -6.24
CA SER A 28 26.97 25.60 -5.09
C SER A 28 26.26 24.31 -5.51
N ARG A 29 26.83 23.22 -4.98
CA ARG A 29 26.55 21.82 -5.27
C ARG A 29 25.08 21.46 -5.03
N GLY A 30 24.46 20.78 -6.00
CA GLY A 30 23.10 20.24 -5.87
C GLY A 30 22.97 19.27 -4.70
N ARG A 31 22.10 19.59 -3.74
CA ARG A 31 21.61 18.66 -2.73
C ARG A 31 20.57 17.74 -3.36
N ARG A 32 20.78 16.43 -3.23
CA ARG A 32 19.79 15.39 -3.56
C ARG A 32 18.50 15.61 -2.75
N PRO A 33 17.30 15.37 -3.30
CA PRO A 33 16.07 15.46 -2.52
C PRO A 33 16.06 14.35 -1.47
N SER A 34 15.89 14.76 -0.21
CA SER A 34 15.64 13.87 0.92
C SER A 34 14.36 13.08 0.67
N ILE A 35 14.41 11.77 0.90
CA ILE A 35 13.23 10.91 1.00
C ILE A 35 12.32 11.54 2.06
N ILE A 36 11.22 12.15 1.62
CA ILE A 36 10.23 12.72 2.52
C ILE A 36 9.52 11.54 3.18
N LEU A 37 9.83 11.31 4.45
CA LEU A 37 9.02 10.42 5.29
C LEU A 37 7.59 10.96 5.28
N PRO A 38 6.56 10.10 5.13
CA PRO A 38 5.18 10.55 5.10
C PRO A 38 4.85 11.30 6.40
N PRO A 39 4.02 12.35 6.33
CA PRO A 39 3.58 13.08 7.52
C PRO A 39 2.89 12.11 8.48
N ARG A 40 3.38 12.06 9.73
CA ARG A 40 2.85 11.21 10.80
C ARG A 40 1.88 12.03 11.64
N ASP A 41 0.72 11.47 11.95
CA ASP A 41 -0.18 12.02 12.97
C ASP A 41 0.53 11.96 14.34
N GLU A 42 0.47 13.05 15.12
CA GLU A 42 1.08 13.08 16.45
C GLU A 42 0.50 12.01 17.39
N ARG A 43 -0.75 11.57 17.13
CA ARG A 43 -1.41 10.48 17.87
C ARG A 43 -0.84 9.10 17.57
N ASP A 44 -0.09 8.94 16.47
CA ASP A 44 0.53 7.68 16.06
C ASP A 44 2.01 7.58 16.50
N GLN A 45 2.52 8.56 17.26
CA GLN A 45 3.90 8.51 17.76
C GLN A 45 4.01 7.55 18.96
N PRO A 46 4.93 6.57 18.94
CA PRO A 46 5.21 5.76 20.13
C PRO A 46 5.81 6.66 21.22
N ASP A 47 5.28 6.49 22.44
CA ASP A 47 5.43 7.38 23.59
C ASP A 47 6.90 7.63 23.99
N ALA A 48 7.57 8.57 23.32
CA ALA A 48 8.99 8.84 23.45
C ALA A 48 9.37 9.37 24.85
N LYS A 49 8.40 9.96 25.57
CA LYS A 49 8.58 10.48 26.92
C LYS A 49 8.82 9.37 27.94
N ARG A 50 8.19 8.20 27.78
CA ARG A 50 8.37 7.04 28.67
C ARG A 50 9.74 6.39 28.49
N ARG A 51 10.18 6.20 27.24
CA ARG A 51 11.52 5.66 26.90
C ARG A 51 12.68 6.51 27.42
N ARG A 52 12.56 7.85 27.38
CA ARG A 52 13.61 8.76 27.87
C ARG A 52 13.72 8.75 29.40
N LYS A 53 12.60 8.56 30.10
CA LYS A 53 12.53 8.44 31.56
C LYS A 53 13.05 7.08 32.04
N GLU A 54 12.71 6.00 31.33
CA GLU A 54 13.22 4.65 31.59
C GLU A 54 14.73 4.53 31.31
N LYS A 55 15.24 5.10 30.21
CA LYS A 55 16.68 5.18 29.93
C LYS A 55 17.45 5.98 30.98
N LYS A 56 16.90 7.11 31.47
CA LYS A 56 17.52 7.89 32.56
C LYS A 56 17.52 7.13 33.90
N LYS A 57 16.49 6.33 34.17
CA LYS A 57 16.38 5.52 35.40
C LYS A 57 17.33 4.32 35.36
N ALA A 58 17.46 3.65 34.21
CA ALA A 58 18.43 2.58 33.97
C ALA A 58 19.89 3.07 34.04
N ALA A 59 20.20 4.21 33.41
CA ALA A 59 21.54 4.82 33.47
C ALA A 59 21.95 5.28 34.88
N ARG A 60 20.98 5.66 35.73
CA ARG A 60 21.23 5.98 37.14
C ARG A 60 21.42 4.74 38.02
N ARG A 61 20.88 3.59 37.61
CA ARG A 61 21.05 2.30 38.31
C ARG A 61 22.41 1.69 38.00
N ALA A 62 22.81 1.68 36.71
CA ALA A 62 24.13 1.22 36.28
C ALA A 62 25.27 2.05 36.89
N LYS A 63 25.12 3.39 36.98
CA LYS A 63 26.11 4.26 37.65
C LYS A 63 26.26 4.07 39.16
N ARG A 64 25.34 3.35 39.82
CA ARG A 64 25.45 3.00 41.24
C ARG A 64 26.04 1.60 41.45
N GLU A 65 26.07 0.78 40.42
CA GLU A 65 26.60 -0.59 40.46
C GLU A 65 28.08 -0.64 40.02
N ASP A 66 28.60 0.37 39.30
CA ASP A 66 30.02 0.52 38.91
C ASP A 66 30.96 1.13 39.99
N ALA A 67 30.50 1.27 41.23
CA ALA A 67 31.30 1.86 42.33
C ALA A 67 31.95 0.82 43.26
N ASP A 68 31.76 -0.48 43.01
CA ASP A 68 32.36 -1.53 43.83
C ASP A 68 32.78 -2.72 42.96
N VAL A 69 33.97 -3.25 43.26
CA VAL A 69 34.57 -4.54 42.87
C VAL A 69 35.54 -4.54 41.66
N ASP A 70 36.83 -4.53 42.01
CA ASP A 70 37.96 -5.07 41.25
C ASP A 70 37.78 -6.58 40.96
N GLY A 71 38.21 -7.06 39.78
CA GLY A 71 38.65 -8.44 39.63
C GLY A 71 38.25 -9.19 38.35
N ASP A 72 39.26 -9.39 37.50
CA ASP A 72 39.55 -10.56 36.67
C ASP A 72 38.67 -10.95 35.45
N SER A 73 39.43 -11.41 34.46
CA SER A 73 39.17 -11.81 33.09
C SER A 73 38.23 -13.02 32.90
N THR A 74 37.52 -13.04 31.77
CA THR A 74 37.63 -14.07 30.70
C THR A 74 36.58 -13.86 29.59
N SER A 75 36.95 -14.30 28.40
CA SER A 75 36.29 -14.05 27.12
C SER A 75 35.09 -14.97 26.84
N SER A 76 34.09 -14.45 26.12
CA SER A 76 33.41 -15.22 25.06
C SER A 76 32.66 -14.28 24.11
N ASN A 77 33.07 -14.31 22.85
CA ASN A 77 32.66 -13.38 21.81
C ASN A 77 31.57 -14.07 20.95
N VAL A 78 30.30 -13.80 21.22
CA VAL A 78 29.19 -14.24 20.35
C VAL A 78 28.79 -13.07 19.46
N LYS A 79 29.29 -13.08 18.22
CA LYS A 79 28.88 -12.14 17.17
C LYS A 79 27.44 -12.45 16.75
N THR A 80 26.48 -11.66 17.20
CA THR A 80 25.13 -11.62 16.62
C THR A 80 25.16 -10.68 15.42
N GLY A 81 25.23 -11.26 14.22
CA GLY A 81 25.09 -10.55 12.96
C GLY A 81 23.63 -10.16 12.74
N ALA A 82 23.24 -8.98 13.22
CA ALA A 82 22.01 -8.31 12.83
C ALA A 82 22.34 -7.17 11.86
N GLU A 83 22.83 -7.52 10.67
CA GLU A 83 22.75 -6.61 9.53
C GLU A 83 21.38 -6.79 8.90
N THR A 84 20.48 -5.86 9.24
CA THR A 84 19.20 -5.65 8.59
C THR A 84 19.43 -5.45 7.09
N ALA A 85 19.23 -6.52 6.32
CA ALA A 85 19.15 -6.46 4.88
C ALA A 85 17.96 -5.58 4.49
N LEU A 86 18.29 -4.37 4.06
CA LEU A 86 17.40 -3.47 3.35
C LEU A 86 16.79 -4.24 2.17
N ALA A 87 15.50 -4.59 2.28
CA ALA A 87 14.77 -5.32 1.26
C ALA A 87 14.91 -4.58 -0.08
N LYS A 88 15.63 -5.19 -1.02
CA LYS A 88 15.90 -4.62 -2.34
C LYS A 88 14.58 -4.52 -3.11
N THR A 89 14.12 -3.29 -3.36
CA THR A 89 12.83 -2.95 -3.99
C THR A 89 12.81 -3.04 -5.52
N ASN A 90 13.87 -3.56 -6.15
CA ASN A 90 14.08 -3.47 -7.60
C ASN A 90 13.94 -4.82 -8.35
N GLY A 91 13.36 -5.84 -7.73
CA GLY A 91 12.99 -7.09 -8.40
C GLY A 91 11.62 -7.01 -9.10
N PRO A 92 11.32 -7.95 -10.02
CA PRO A 92 9.99 -8.09 -10.61
C PRO A 92 8.92 -8.19 -9.52
N LEU A 93 7.70 -7.71 -9.81
CA LEU A 93 6.65 -7.65 -8.80
C LEU A 93 6.25 -9.05 -8.32
N VAL A 94 6.29 -10.02 -9.23
CA VAL A 94 6.13 -11.45 -9.00
C VAL A 94 7.52 -12.10 -9.07
N ASP A 95 7.89 -12.88 -8.06
CA ASP A 95 9.13 -13.66 -8.11
C ASP A 95 8.97 -14.93 -8.99
N PHE A 96 10.07 -15.66 -9.21
CA PHE A 96 10.04 -16.89 -10.03
C PHE A 96 9.16 -18.00 -9.42
N GLU A 97 8.77 -17.89 -8.15
CA GLU A 97 7.84 -18.81 -7.48
C GLU A 97 6.39 -18.28 -7.51
N GLY A 98 6.08 -17.27 -8.33
CA GLY A 98 4.73 -16.74 -8.50
C GLY A 98 4.24 -15.87 -7.33
N LEU A 99 5.09 -15.63 -6.32
CA LEU A 99 4.76 -14.85 -5.15
C LEU A 99 5.06 -13.38 -5.40
N SER A 100 4.08 -12.51 -5.12
CA SER A 100 4.35 -11.09 -5.19
C SER A 100 5.07 -10.58 -3.93
N ARG A 101 6.39 -10.39 -4.05
CA ARG A 101 7.30 -9.83 -3.02
C ARG A 101 7.09 -10.44 -1.63
N PRO A 102 7.26 -11.76 -1.45
CA PRO A 102 7.05 -12.39 -0.17
C PRO A 102 8.08 -11.90 0.85
N SER A 103 7.62 -11.60 2.08
CA SER A 103 8.53 -11.47 3.21
C SER A 103 9.09 -12.83 3.59
N PHE A 104 10.24 -12.88 4.28
CA PHE A 104 10.82 -14.14 4.76
C PHE A 104 9.80 -14.99 5.55
N GLY A 105 9.04 -14.37 6.45
CA GLY A 105 7.99 -15.08 7.21
C GLY A 105 6.83 -15.59 6.36
N THR A 106 6.62 -15.08 5.14
CA THR A 106 5.62 -15.63 4.21
C THR A 106 6.09 -16.94 3.61
N GLN A 107 7.36 -17.03 3.21
CA GLN A 107 7.93 -18.26 2.68
C GLN A 107 7.99 -19.36 3.76
N GLU A 108 8.35 -18.99 4.99
CA GLU A 108 8.32 -19.92 6.13
C GLU A 108 6.91 -20.45 6.39
N ARG A 109 5.88 -19.58 6.35
CA ARG A 109 4.49 -20.00 6.50
C ARG A 109 4.04 -20.96 5.40
N ARG A 110 4.43 -20.74 4.14
CA ARG A 110 4.06 -21.65 3.02
C ARG A 110 4.65 -23.05 3.20
N LYS A 111 5.82 -23.16 3.84
CA LYS A 111 6.53 -24.43 4.09
C LYS A 111 6.26 -24.99 5.50
N GLU A 112 5.35 -24.39 6.26
CA GLU A 112 5.11 -24.77 7.65
C GLU A 112 4.40 -26.12 7.76
N THR A 113 4.75 -26.92 8.77
CA THR A 113 4.03 -28.15 9.08
C THR A 113 2.68 -27.84 9.73
N PRO A 114 1.70 -28.77 9.68
CA PRO A 114 0.42 -28.59 10.39
C PRO A 114 0.59 -28.32 11.90
N GLU A 115 1.59 -28.94 12.52
CA GLU A 115 1.96 -28.71 13.92
C GLU A 115 2.49 -27.28 14.15
N GLY A 116 3.33 -26.78 13.23
CA GLY A 116 3.81 -25.40 13.25
C GLY A 116 2.69 -24.38 13.10
N ALA A 117 1.73 -24.64 12.19
CA ALA A 117 0.55 -23.82 12.01
C ALA A 117 -0.32 -23.77 13.29
N ALA A 118 -0.50 -24.92 13.97
CA ALA A 118 -1.23 -24.99 15.23
C ALA A 118 -0.53 -24.20 16.35
N LEU A 119 0.80 -24.32 16.48
CA LEU A 119 1.57 -23.56 17.46
C LEU A 119 1.49 -22.05 17.20
N ARG A 120 1.56 -21.63 15.93
CA ARG A 120 1.39 -20.24 15.53
C ARG A 120 -0.01 -19.72 15.88
N LEU A 121 -1.05 -20.53 15.66
CA LEU A 121 -2.42 -20.17 16.03
C LEU A 121 -2.57 -19.99 17.55
N GLU A 122 -2.00 -20.88 18.36
CA GLU A 122 -2.00 -20.74 19.83
C GLU A 122 -1.27 -19.47 20.28
N ARG A 123 -0.13 -19.14 19.67
CA ARG A 123 0.57 -17.87 19.92
C ARG A 123 -0.30 -16.65 19.60
N MET A 124 -1.02 -16.67 18.48
CA MET A 124 -1.94 -15.59 18.11
C MET A 124 -3.10 -15.46 19.10
N LYS A 125 -3.68 -16.58 19.54
CA LYS A 125 -4.72 -16.58 20.58
C LYS A 125 -4.23 -15.94 21.87
N GLY A 126 -3.01 -16.29 22.32
CA GLY A 126 -2.39 -15.67 23.48
C GLY A 126 -2.28 -14.16 23.34
N ALA A 127 -1.79 -13.67 22.19
CA ALA A 127 -1.68 -12.24 21.92
C ALA A 127 -3.04 -11.51 21.92
N VAL A 128 -4.08 -12.11 21.33
CA VAL A 128 -5.43 -11.52 21.34
C VAL A 128 -6.01 -11.50 22.75
N ARG A 129 -5.80 -12.55 23.54
CA ARG A 129 -6.20 -12.57 24.96
C ARG A 129 -5.54 -11.42 25.72
N THR A 130 -4.22 -11.24 25.57
CA THR A 130 -3.51 -10.11 26.17
C THR A 130 -4.08 -8.77 25.72
N LEU A 131 -4.45 -8.63 24.45
CA LEU A 131 -5.10 -7.41 23.95
C LEU A 131 -6.43 -7.14 24.67
N LEU A 132 -7.27 -8.17 24.85
CA LEU A 132 -8.54 -8.06 25.60
C LEU A 132 -8.32 -7.61 27.05
N GLU A 133 -7.35 -8.20 27.74
CA GLU A 133 -6.98 -7.82 29.11
C GLU A 133 -6.48 -6.37 29.16
N CYS A 134 -5.65 -5.96 28.18
CA CYS A 134 -5.12 -4.60 28.11
C CYS A 134 -6.18 -3.53 27.80
N VAL A 135 -7.28 -3.86 27.12
CA VAL A 135 -8.40 -2.91 26.92
C VAL A 135 -9.37 -2.90 28.11
N GLY A 136 -9.14 -3.73 29.13
CA GLY A 136 -9.94 -3.79 30.36
C GLY A 136 -11.15 -4.73 30.29
N GLU A 137 -11.22 -5.61 29.29
CA GLU A 137 -12.26 -6.64 29.19
C GLU A 137 -11.89 -7.89 29.99
N ASP A 138 -12.89 -8.67 30.42
CA ASP A 138 -12.69 -10.01 30.98
C ASP A 138 -12.69 -11.06 29.85
N PRO A 139 -11.55 -11.70 29.52
CA PRO A 139 -11.50 -12.71 28.47
C PRO A 139 -12.30 -13.98 28.78
N ASN A 140 -12.69 -14.20 30.04
CA ASN A 140 -13.43 -15.38 30.47
C ASN A 140 -14.95 -15.21 30.38
N ARG A 141 -15.46 -14.00 30.03
CA ARG A 141 -16.90 -13.81 29.81
C ARG A 141 -17.37 -14.60 28.60
N GLU A 142 -18.60 -15.11 28.66
CA GLU A 142 -19.19 -16.03 27.67
C GLU A 142 -18.94 -15.61 26.21
N GLY A 143 -19.19 -14.33 25.89
CA GLY A 143 -19.00 -13.81 24.52
C GLY A 143 -17.55 -13.76 24.01
N LEU A 144 -16.56 -13.73 24.92
CA LEU A 144 -15.13 -13.58 24.58
C LEU A 144 -14.32 -14.87 24.66
N LEU A 145 -14.84 -15.95 25.27
CA LEU A 145 -14.12 -17.21 25.42
C LEU A 145 -13.48 -17.72 24.11
N ALA A 146 -14.23 -17.65 23.01
CA ALA A 146 -13.76 -18.06 21.69
C ALA A 146 -13.24 -16.89 20.82
N THR A 147 -13.28 -15.64 21.30
CA THR A 147 -12.82 -14.46 20.53
C THR A 147 -11.35 -14.56 20.13
N PRO A 148 -10.41 -14.96 21.00
CA PRO A 148 -9.01 -15.12 20.60
C PRO A 148 -8.82 -16.05 19.40
N GLN A 149 -9.55 -17.17 19.36
CA GLN A 149 -9.47 -18.12 18.26
C GLN A 149 -10.14 -17.57 16.99
N ARG A 150 -11.33 -16.98 17.11
CA ARG A 150 -12.05 -16.38 15.97
C ARG A 150 -11.23 -15.26 15.33
N TYR A 151 -10.68 -14.36 16.14
CA TYR A 151 -9.87 -13.25 15.66
C TYR A 151 -8.58 -13.73 14.99
N ALA A 152 -7.88 -14.70 15.58
CA ALA A 152 -6.66 -15.25 15.00
C ALA A 152 -6.93 -15.90 13.62
N LYS A 153 -8.01 -16.67 13.50
CA LYS A 153 -8.45 -17.24 12.21
C LYS A 153 -8.83 -16.17 11.20
N ALA A 154 -9.59 -15.16 11.61
CA ALA A 154 -9.99 -14.05 10.74
C ALA A 154 -8.76 -13.28 10.22
N MET A 155 -7.79 -13.00 11.07
CA MET A 155 -6.55 -12.31 10.68
C MET A 155 -5.75 -13.09 9.64
N LEU A 156 -5.75 -14.43 9.72
CA LEU A 156 -5.11 -15.29 8.72
C LEU A 156 -5.85 -15.29 7.39
N ASP A 157 -7.19 -15.28 7.39
CA ASP A 157 -7.98 -15.16 6.16
C ASP A 157 -7.81 -13.78 5.51
N PHE A 158 -7.80 -12.70 6.31
CA PHE A 158 -7.54 -11.35 5.81
C PHE A 158 -6.14 -11.18 5.19
N THR A 159 -5.20 -12.07 5.51
CA THR A 159 -3.82 -12.03 5.03
C THR A 159 -3.42 -13.25 4.19
N LYS A 160 -4.39 -14.02 3.69
CA LYS A 160 -4.11 -15.24 2.90
C LYS A 160 -3.44 -14.95 1.56
N GLY A 161 -3.66 -13.77 0.98
CA GLY A 161 -3.12 -13.37 -0.32
C GLY A 161 -1.59 -13.26 -0.37
N TYR A 162 -0.91 -13.32 0.78
CA TYR A 162 0.54 -13.49 0.83
C TYR A 162 1.00 -14.89 0.36
N GLN A 163 0.16 -15.92 0.49
CA GLN A 163 0.49 -17.31 0.17
C GLN A 163 -0.07 -17.77 -1.19
N GLU A 164 -0.83 -16.90 -1.86
CA GLU A 164 -1.41 -17.19 -3.17
C GLU A 164 -0.38 -16.93 -4.27
N ASP A 165 -0.42 -17.78 -5.31
CA ASP A 165 0.42 -17.72 -6.50
C ASP A 165 -0.39 -17.18 -7.68
N ILE A 166 0.17 -16.19 -8.39
CA ILE A 166 -0.53 -15.59 -9.53
C ILE A 166 -0.73 -16.58 -10.69
N SER A 167 0.21 -17.50 -10.89
CA SER A 167 0.17 -18.52 -11.95
C SER A 167 -0.99 -19.48 -11.71
N ASP A 168 -1.18 -19.89 -10.45
CA ASP A 168 -2.30 -20.74 -10.02
C ASP A 168 -3.63 -20.01 -10.14
N ILE A 169 -3.67 -18.69 -9.88
CA ILE A 169 -4.87 -17.89 -10.06
C ILE A 169 -5.25 -17.84 -11.53
N VAL A 170 -4.31 -17.53 -12.42
CA VAL A 170 -4.55 -17.43 -13.87
C VAL A 170 -4.90 -18.80 -14.44
N ASN A 171 -4.20 -19.85 -14.03
CA ASN A 171 -4.43 -21.25 -14.42
C ASN A 171 -4.58 -21.45 -15.93
N GLY A 172 -3.71 -20.81 -16.73
CA GLY A 172 -3.74 -20.90 -18.19
C GLY A 172 -5.00 -20.33 -18.86
N ALA A 173 -5.85 -19.58 -18.14
CA ALA A 173 -7.07 -18.97 -18.69
C ALA A 173 -6.76 -17.71 -19.52
N ILE A 174 -5.86 -17.86 -20.49
CA ILE A 174 -5.48 -16.83 -21.46
C ILE A 174 -5.83 -17.39 -22.85
N PHE A 175 -6.67 -16.67 -23.58
CA PHE A 175 -7.25 -17.10 -24.84
C PHE A 175 -6.81 -16.17 -25.97
N GLN A 176 -6.52 -16.73 -27.14
CA GLN A 176 -6.20 -15.95 -28.34
C GLN A 176 -7.47 -15.73 -29.16
N GLU A 177 -8.15 -14.60 -28.92
CA GLU A 177 -9.40 -14.26 -29.61
C GLU A 177 -9.22 -13.19 -30.70
N GLY A 178 -7.99 -12.67 -30.90
CA GLY A 178 -7.74 -11.59 -31.86
C GLY A 178 -8.43 -10.27 -31.51
N HIS A 179 -8.94 -10.15 -30.27
CA HIS A 179 -9.60 -8.94 -29.78
C HIS A 179 -8.56 -7.88 -29.43
N ASN A 180 -8.72 -6.66 -29.94
CA ASN A 180 -7.78 -5.56 -29.76
C ASN A 180 -8.46 -4.27 -29.24
N GLU A 181 -9.69 -4.39 -28.74
CA GLU A 181 -10.44 -3.28 -28.13
C GLU A 181 -10.36 -3.31 -26.60
N MET A 182 -10.81 -2.25 -25.96
CA MET A 182 -10.73 -2.11 -24.50
C MET A 182 -11.71 -3.06 -23.80
N VAL A 183 -11.17 -3.90 -22.91
CA VAL A 183 -11.96 -4.75 -22.01
C VAL A 183 -11.97 -4.11 -20.62
N ILE A 184 -13.16 -3.96 -20.02
CA ILE A 184 -13.33 -3.37 -18.69
C ILE A 184 -14.11 -4.33 -17.79
N VAL A 185 -13.54 -4.59 -16.61
CA VAL A 185 -14.24 -5.20 -15.47
C VAL A 185 -14.33 -4.14 -14.39
N LYS A 186 -15.53 -3.64 -14.15
CA LYS A 186 -15.80 -2.56 -13.18
C LYS A 186 -16.60 -3.06 -11.99
N ASP A 187 -16.60 -2.26 -10.93
CA ASP A 187 -17.38 -2.50 -9.71
C ASP A 187 -16.96 -3.77 -8.95
N ILE A 188 -15.66 -4.12 -9.01
CA ILE A 188 -15.09 -5.24 -8.27
C ILE A 188 -15.00 -4.83 -6.80
N ASP A 189 -15.74 -5.51 -5.93
CA ASP A 189 -15.66 -5.25 -4.49
C ASP A 189 -14.32 -5.74 -3.93
N VAL A 190 -13.62 -4.84 -3.23
CA VAL A 190 -12.30 -5.09 -2.66
C VAL A 190 -12.31 -4.76 -1.17
N TYR A 191 -11.79 -5.70 -0.38
CA TYR A 191 -11.62 -5.58 1.07
C TYR A 191 -10.17 -5.79 1.43
N SER A 192 -9.58 -4.86 2.18
CA SER A 192 -8.18 -4.95 2.60
C SER A 192 -7.96 -4.37 3.99
N LEU A 193 -6.76 -4.56 4.55
CA LEU A 193 -6.38 -4.06 5.87
C LEU A 193 -5.31 -2.96 5.73
N CYS A 194 -5.56 -1.80 6.33
CA CYS A 194 -4.57 -0.73 6.39
C CYS A 194 -3.37 -1.16 7.23
N GLU A 195 -2.17 -1.17 6.67
CA GLU A 195 -0.96 -1.63 7.37
C GLU A 195 -0.60 -0.78 8.59
N HIS A 196 -1.02 0.48 8.62
CA HIS A 196 -0.74 1.41 9.73
C HIS A 196 -1.54 1.10 11.00
N HIS A 197 -2.76 0.59 10.86
CA HIS A 197 -3.71 0.48 11.97
C HIS A 197 -4.32 -0.91 12.12
N LEU A 198 -4.08 -1.82 11.16
CA LEU A 198 -4.75 -3.13 11.05
C LEU A 198 -6.28 -3.01 11.02
N VAL A 199 -6.78 -1.88 10.49
CA VAL A 199 -8.20 -1.56 10.37
C VAL A 199 -8.60 -1.67 8.90
N PRO A 200 -9.78 -2.22 8.57
CA PRO A 200 -10.18 -2.39 7.18
C PRO A 200 -10.34 -1.09 6.40
N PHE A 201 -10.04 -1.17 5.11
CA PHE A 201 -10.55 -0.25 4.10
C PHE A 201 -11.21 -1.07 2.99
N MET A 202 -12.28 -0.54 2.42
CA MET A 202 -13.12 -1.28 1.49
C MET A 202 -13.73 -0.34 0.45
N GLY A 203 -13.95 -0.87 -0.75
CA GLY A 203 -14.51 -0.11 -1.84
C GLY A 203 -14.50 -0.89 -3.14
N LYS A 204 -14.41 -0.18 -4.25
CA LYS A 204 -14.52 -0.74 -5.59
C LYS A 204 -13.24 -0.54 -6.38
N MET A 205 -12.89 -1.55 -7.16
CA MET A 205 -11.80 -1.50 -8.12
C MET A 205 -12.37 -1.69 -9.54
N HIS A 206 -11.88 -0.89 -10.46
CA HIS A 206 -12.21 -0.94 -11.87
C HIS A 206 -10.93 -1.19 -12.65
N ILE A 207 -10.95 -2.21 -13.49
CA ILE A 207 -9.79 -2.69 -14.22
C ILE A 207 -10.14 -2.65 -15.70
N GLY A 208 -9.34 -1.93 -16.48
CA GLY A 208 -9.40 -1.89 -17.93
C GLY A 208 -8.07 -2.32 -18.53
N TYR A 209 -8.11 -3.02 -19.66
CA TYR A 209 -6.90 -3.29 -20.44
C TYR A 209 -7.22 -3.36 -21.93
N ILE A 210 -6.22 -3.13 -22.77
CA ILE A 210 -6.32 -3.31 -24.22
C ILE A 210 -5.44 -4.50 -24.59
N PRO A 211 -6.01 -5.63 -25.02
CA PRO A 211 -5.25 -6.84 -25.30
C PRO A 211 -4.27 -6.65 -26.46
N ASN A 212 -3.27 -7.53 -26.49
CA ASN A 212 -2.41 -7.75 -27.65
C ASN A 212 -2.64 -9.18 -28.16
N ASN A 213 -3.78 -9.40 -28.81
CA ASN A 213 -4.31 -10.72 -29.23
C ASN A 213 -4.71 -11.71 -28.11
N ALA A 214 -4.19 -11.55 -26.89
CA ALA A 214 -4.46 -12.43 -25.74
C ALA A 214 -5.42 -11.82 -24.71
N VAL A 215 -6.53 -12.50 -24.43
CA VAL A 215 -7.59 -12.11 -23.49
C VAL A 215 -7.53 -13.01 -22.26
N ILE A 216 -7.72 -12.44 -21.06
CA ILE A 216 -7.80 -13.22 -19.83
C ILE A 216 -9.26 -13.60 -19.53
N GLY A 217 -9.48 -14.77 -18.93
CA GLY A 217 -10.78 -15.09 -18.36
C GLY A 217 -11.24 -14.00 -17.39
N ILE A 218 -12.42 -13.43 -17.61
CA ILE A 218 -12.95 -12.26 -16.87
C ILE A 218 -12.89 -12.47 -15.35
N SER A 219 -13.18 -13.70 -14.89
CA SER A 219 -13.16 -14.06 -13.47
C SER A 219 -11.78 -14.02 -12.81
N LYS A 220 -10.69 -13.90 -13.58
CA LYS A 220 -9.32 -13.85 -13.06
C LYS A 220 -8.93 -12.46 -12.58
N LEU A 221 -9.46 -11.39 -13.18
CA LEU A 221 -9.15 -10.02 -12.78
C LEU A 221 -9.58 -9.72 -11.33
N PRO A 222 -10.81 -10.07 -10.89
CA PRO A 222 -11.19 -9.98 -9.47
C PRO A 222 -10.31 -10.83 -8.55
N ARG A 223 -9.90 -12.03 -8.98
CA ARG A 223 -9.03 -12.91 -8.17
C ARG A 223 -7.63 -12.33 -7.98
N ILE A 224 -7.06 -11.71 -9.03
CA ILE A 224 -5.80 -10.98 -8.93
C ILE A 224 -5.97 -9.81 -7.94
N ALA A 225 -7.05 -9.04 -8.06
CA ALA A 225 -7.33 -7.96 -7.10
C ALA A 225 -7.43 -8.49 -5.65
N GLU A 226 -8.11 -9.61 -5.43
CA GLU A 226 -8.25 -10.24 -4.11
C GLU A 226 -6.90 -10.71 -3.55
N MET A 227 -6.05 -11.36 -4.35
CA MET A 227 -4.71 -11.79 -3.94
C MET A 227 -3.88 -10.64 -3.35
N PHE A 228 -3.94 -9.46 -3.95
CA PHE A 228 -3.25 -8.28 -3.44
C PHE A 228 -3.99 -7.61 -2.27
N ALA A 229 -5.32 -7.63 -2.27
CA ALA A 229 -6.13 -7.00 -1.23
C ALA A 229 -6.10 -7.77 0.09
N ARG A 230 -5.97 -9.10 0.06
CA ARG A 230 -5.84 -9.98 1.24
C ARG A 230 -4.43 -9.94 1.84
N ARG A 231 -3.96 -8.73 2.12
CA ARG A 231 -2.64 -8.37 2.66
C ARG A 231 -2.78 -7.14 3.55
N LEU A 232 -1.73 -6.81 4.31
CA LEU A 232 -1.59 -5.49 4.89
C LEU A 232 -1.15 -4.53 3.79
N GLN A 233 -1.91 -3.45 3.60
CA GLN A 233 -1.81 -2.61 2.41
C GLN A 233 -1.85 -1.11 2.68
N ILE A 234 -1.39 -0.40 1.66
CA ILE A 234 -1.66 1.00 1.37
C ILE A 234 -2.39 1.03 0.02
N GLN A 235 -3.43 1.85 -0.13
CA GLN A 235 -4.30 1.84 -1.32
C GLN A 235 -3.54 2.12 -2.62
N GLU A 236 -2.58 3.05 -2.58
CA GLU A 236 -1.69 3.41 -3.68
C GLU A 236 -0.87 2.20 -4.15
N ARG A 237 -0.36 1.42 -3.18
CA ARG A 237 0.43 0.21 -3.47
C ARG A 237 -0.46 -0.88 -4.05
N LEU A 238 -1.61 -1.15 -3.43
CA LEU A 238 -2.59 -2.12 -3.91
C LEU A 238 -3.00 -1.84 -5.38
N THR A 239 -3.32 -0.59 -5.69
CA THR A 239 -3.71 -0.18 -7.05
C THR A 239 -2.57 -0.42 -8.06
N LYS A 240 -1.35 -0.04 -7.68
CA LYS A 240 -0.16 -0.21 -8.52
C LYS A 240 0.21 -1.68 -8.73
N ASP A 241 0.15 -2.48 -7.67
CA ASP A 241 0.54 -3.88 -7.72
C ASP A 241 -0.43 -4.69 -8.61
N VAL A 242 -1.73 -4.44 -8.51
CA VAL A 242 -2.72 -5.06 -9.41
C VAL A 242 -2.47 -4.69 -10.87
N ALA A 243 -2.22 -3.40 -11.17
CA ALA A 243 -1.96 -2.96 -12.54
C ALA A 243 -0.71 -3.62 -13.14
N ASN A 244 0.39 -3.67 -12.38
CA ASN A 244 1.63 -4.30 -12.82
C ASN A 244 1.48 -5.81 -12.97
N ALA A 245 0.78 -6.49 -12.06
CA ALA A 245 0.55 -7.92 -12.14
C ALA A 245 -0.21 -8.31 -13.42
N ILE A 246 -1.26 -7.56 -13.76
CA ILE A 246 -2.00 -7.78 -15.02
C ILE A 246 -1.11 -7.49 -16.23
N PHE A 247 -0.30 -6.45 -16.17
CA PHE A 247 0.62 -6.09 -17.25
C PHE A 247 1.69 -7.16 -17.48
N GLU A 248 2.27 -7.72 -16.41
CA GLU A 248 3.25 -8.81 -16.45
C GLU A 248 2.65 -10.11 -16.97
N VAL A 249 1.44 -10.48 -16.53
CA VAL A 249 0.77 -11.74 -16.93
C VAL A 249 0.30 -11.71 -18.38
N LEU A 250 -0.29 -10.60 -18.84
CA LEU A 250 -0.95 -10.55 -20.16
C LEU A 250 -0.11 -9.91 -21.25
N ALA A 251 0.95 -9.18 -20.90
CA ALA A 251 1.69 -8.31 -21.82
C ALA A 251 0.77 -7.50 -22.78
N PRO A 252 -0.26 -6.81 -22.26
CA PRO A 252 -1.23 -6.11 -23.08
C PRO A 252 -0.64 -4.82 -23.67
N GLN A 253 -1.35 -4.17 -24.59
CA GLN A 253 -0.95 -2.86 -25.10
C GLN A 253 -0.95 -1.79 -23.99
N GLY A 254 -1.81 -1.96 -22.98
CA GLY A 254 -1.84 -1.17 -21.77
C GLY A 254 -2.91 -1.64 -20.78
N VAL A 255 -2.79 -1.16 -19.54
CA VAL A 255 -3.68 -1.47 -18.40
C VAL A 255 -4.01 -0.16 -17.69
N GLY A 256 -5.25 -0.02 -17.24
CA GLY A 256 -5.69 1.02 -16.33
C GLY A 256 -6.41 0.40 -15.13
N VAL A 257 -6.00 0.76 -13.92
CA VAL A 257 -6.67 0.37 -12.68
C VAL A 257 -7.05 1.62 -11.91
N VAL A 258 -8.30 1.70 -11.49
CA VAL A 258 -8.81 2.75 -10.59
C VAL A 258 -9.42 2.05 -9.38
N MET A 259 -9.10 2.54 -8.19
CA MET A 259 -9.70 2.09 -6.95
C MET A 259 -10.29 3.28 -6.20
N GLU A 260 -11.54 3.15 -5.79
CA GLU A 260 -12.20 4.05 -4.86
C GLU A 260 -12.47 3.30 -3.56
N SER A 261 -12.14 3.88 -2.41
CA SER A 261 -12.40 3.19 -1.14
C SER A 261 -12.62 4.13 0.04
N SER A 262 -13.33 3.61 1.04
CA SER A 262 -13.50 4.22 2.35
C SER A 262 -12.60 3.52 3.36
N HIS A 263 -11.90 4.32 4.17
CA HIS A 263 -10.93 3.84 5.15
C HIS A 263 -11.52 3.91 6.55
N LEU A 264 -11.75 2.77 7.22
CA LEU A 264 -12.35 2.81 8.55
C LEU A 264 -11.43 3.50 9.56
N CYS A 265 -10.11 3.54 9.33
CA CYS A 265 -9.18 4.31 10.15
C CYS A 265 -9.41 5.83 10.10
N THR A 266 -10.10 6.37 9.10
CA THR A 266 -10.50 7.79 9.02
C THR A 266 -11.97 8.01 9.34
N VAL A 267 -12.81 6.97 9.23
CA VAL A 267 -14.26 7.04 9.47
C VAL A 267 -14.60 6.81 10.94
N MET A 268 -14.11 5.73 11.56
CA MET A 268 -14.52 5.33 12.92
C MET A 268 -13.63 5.92 14.02
N ARG A 269 -12.44 6.41 13.66
CA ARG A 269 -11.48 7.05 14.58
C ARG A 269 -10.79 8.23 13.88
N GLY A 270 -9.93 8.93 14.63
CA GLY A 270 -9.09 9.97 14.06
C GLY A 270 -9.89 11.22 13.69
N VAL A 271 -10.06 11.46 12.38
CA VAL A 271 -10.74 12.65 11.82
C VAL A 271 -12.25 12.47 11.62
N GLN A 272 -12.74 11.22 11.70
CA GLN A 272 -14.15 10.83 11.67
C GLN A 272 -14.96 11.41 10.49
N LYS A 273 -14.45 11.25 9.27
CA LYS A 273 -15.09 11.76 8.03
C LYS A 273 -15.80 10.64 7.29
N THR A 274 -17.08 10.44 7.60
CA THR A 274 -17.93 9.38 7.03
C THR A 274 -18.15 9.48 5.51
N GLY A 275 -18.20 10.70 4.96
CA GLY A 275 -18.37 10.92 3.52
C GLY A 275 -17.07 10.93 2.71
N SER A 276 -15.91 10.70 3.33
CA SER A 276 -14.63 10.75 2.63
C SER A 276 -14.34 9.44 1.90
N THR A 277 -14.10 9.55 0.60
CA THR A 277 -13.63 8.47 -0.26
C THR A 277 -12.29 8.84 -0.88
N THR A 278 -11.37 7.88 -0.91
CA THR A 278 -10.06 8.05 -1.54
C THR A 278 -10.05 7.34 -2.88
N ILE A 279 -9.68 8.06 -3.95
CA ILE A 279 -9.52 7.51 -5.29
C ILE A 279 -8.04 7.45 -5.65
N THR A 280 -7.58 6.28 -6.08
CA THR A 280 -6.23 6.04 -6.58
C THR A 280 -6.31 5.45 -7.98
N SER A 281 -5.32 5.73 -8.82
CA SER A 281 -5.25 5.13 -10.16
C SER A 281 -3.82 4.78 -10.53
N CYS A 282 -3.67 3.75 -11.35
CA CYS A 282 -2.42 3.36 -11.98
C CYS A 282 -2.69 3.01 -13.44
N VAL A 283 -1.98 3.68 -14.35
CA VAL A 283 -2.09 3.46 -15.80
C VAL A 283 -0.73 3.07 -16.36
N LEU A 284 -0.73 2.11 -17.28
CA LEU A 284 0.46 1.54 -17.91
C LEU A 284 0.25 1.41 -19.43
N GLY A 285 1.34 1.46 -20.19
CA GLY A 285 1.32 1.21 -21.63
C GLY A 285 0.55 2.28 -22.42
N CYS A 286 -0.44 1.88 -23.22
CA CYS A 286 -1.23 2.81 -24.03
C CYS A 286 -2.11 3.75 -23.19
N PHE A 287 -2.56 3.36 -21.99
CA PHE A 287 -3.33 4.22 -21.10
C PHE A 287 -2.51 5.40 -20.55
N GLU A 288 -1.20 5.21 -20.37
CA GLU A 288 -0.28 6.27 -19.96
C GLU A 288 0.02 7.21 -21.14
N ARG A 289 0.36 6.63 -22.31
CA ARG A 289 0.81 7.37 -23.50
C ARG A 289 -0.31 8.07 -24.28
N ARG A 290 -1.54 7.56 -24.25
CA ARG A 290 -2.66 8.07 -25.06
C ARG A 290 -3.77 8.60 -24.17
N GLU A 291 -3.86 9.92 -24.09
CA GLU A 291 -4.89 10.60 -23.28
C GLU A 291 -6.32 10.22 -23.69
N LYS A 292 -6.61 10.10 -25.00
CA LYS A 292 -7.95 9.72 -25.48
C LYS A 292 -8.41 8.38 -24.92
N THR A 293 -7.54 7.37 -24.94
CA THR A 293 -7.79 6.03 -24.38
C THR A 293 -8.01 6.10 -22.87
N ARG A 294 -7.21 6.90 -22.15
CA ARG A 294 -7.40 7.09 -20.71
C ARG A 294 -8.75 7.76 -20.39
N ASN A 295 -9.12 8.78 -21.15
CA ASN A 295 -10.38 9.51 -20.94
C ASN A 295 -11.60 8.65 -21.27
N GLU A 296 -11.52 7.81 -22.31
CA GLU A 296 -12.52 6.80 -22.63
C GLU A 296 -12.74 5.85 -21.45
N PHE A 297 -11.66 5.28 -20.91
CA PHE A 297 -11.73 4.41 -19.73
C PHE A 297 -12.37 5.09 -18.52
N LEU A 298 -11.89 6.28 -18.14
CA LEU A 298 -12.42 7.03 -16.99
C LEU A 298 -13.90 7.39 -17.16
N SER A 299 -14.34 7.66 -18.40
CA SER A 299 -15.74 7.90 -18.74
C SER A 299 -16.61 6.65 -18.55
N LEU A 300 -16.14 5.50 -19.03
CA LEU A 300 -16.87 4.22 -18.98
C LEU A 300 -17.04 3.68 -17.56
N ILE A 301 -16.05 3.90 -16.69
CA ILE A 301 -16.13 3.50 -15.27
C ILE A 301 -16.94 4.49 -14.42
N GLY A 302 -17.31 5.65 -14.96
CA GLY A 302 -18.21 6.59 -14.29
C GLY A 302 -17.57 7.48 -13.22
N VAL A 303 -16.24 7.54 -13.12
CA VAL A 303 -15.54 8.42 -12.16
C VAL A 303 -15.88 9.90 -12.35
N ASN A 304 -16.27 10.30 -13.56
CA ASN A 304 -16.68 11.67 -13.89
C ASN A 304 -18.17 11.97 -13.63
N ARG A 305 -18.98 11.02 -13.18
CA ARG A 305 -20.39 11.26 -12.84
C ARG A 305 -20.50 11.66 -11.37
N ARG A 306 -20.53 12.97 -11.12
CA ARG A 306 -21.15 13.56 -9.94
C ARG A 306 -22.46 14.21 -10.33
#